data_AF-A0A7C7NFZ9-F1
#
_entry.id   AF-A0A7C7NFZ9-F1
#
_cell.length_a   1.000
_cell.length_b   1.000
_cell.length_c   1.000
_cell.angle_alpha   90.00
_cell.angle_beta   90.00
_cell.angle_gamma   90.00
#
_symmetry.space_group_name_H-M   'P 1'
#
loop_
_entity.id
_entity.type
_entity.pdbx_description
1 polymer ?
#
loop_
_entity_poly.entity_id
_entity_poly.type
_entity_poly.pdbx_seq_one_letter_code
_entity_poly.pdbx_strand_id
1 'polypeptide(L)' 'SCHLYPIRVKELIDFTALNYHKWSICDSALTCGIARETTVLEFCKDALVRRFGLEWYEEALKTMKVWIDEKNS' A
#
# COMPACT_ATOMS: atom_id res chain seq x y z
N SER A 1 -8.25 -10.82 -9.22
CA SER A 1 -8.13 -9.39 -9.55
C SER A 1 -6.66 -9.01 -9.53
N CYS A 2 -6.08 -8.67 -10.68
CA CYS A 2 -4.69 -8.20 -10.80
C CYS A 2 -4.52 -6.74 -10.34
N HIS A 3 -5.60 -5.98 -10.21
CA HIS A 3 -5.57 -4.53 -9.96
C HIS A 3 -5.01 -4.14 -8.59
N LEU A 4 -5.06 -5.04 -7.61
CA LEU A 4 -4.55 -4.77 -6.27
C LEU A 4 -3.09 -5.21 -6.08
N TYR A 5 -2.47 -5.81 -7.11
CA TYR A 5 -1.04 -6.16 -7.05
C TYR A 5 -0.19 -4.88 -6.93
N PRO A 6 0.82 -4.83 -6.03
CA PRO A 6 1.44 -5.95 -5.31
C PRO A 6 0.80 -6.32 -3.95
N ILE A 7 -0.31 -5.72 -3.55
CA ILE A 7 -1.00 -6.04 -2.29
C ILE A 7 -1.82 -7.34 -2.44
N ARG A 8 -1.70 -8.21 -1.44
CA ARG A 8 -2.50 -9.42 -1.25
C ARG A 8 -3.38 -9.27 -0.03
N VAL A 9 -4.67 -9.51 -0.24
CA VAL A 9 -5.68 -9.43 0.81
C VAL A 9 -5.88 -10.81 1.40
N LYS A 10 -5.78 -10.91 2.73
CA LYS A 10 -6.12 -12.12 3.49
C LYS A 10 -7.16 -11.76 4.53
N GLU A 11 -8.35 -12.33 4.41
CA GLU A 11 -9.38 -12.19 5.43
C GLU A 11 -8.99 -13.04 6.65
N LEU A 12 -8.93 -12.42 7.82
CA LEU A 12 -8.75 -13.07 9.11
C LEU A 12 -10.06 -12.94 9.91
N ILE A 13 -10.12 -13.59 11.07
CA ILE A 13 -11.35 -13.65 11.89
C ILE A 13 -11.81 -12.24 12.28
N ASP A 14 -10.88 -11.38 12.68
CA ASP A 14 -11.19 -10.06 13.25
C ASP A 14 -10.88 -8.89 12.31
N PHE A 15 -10.10 -9.11 11.24
CA PHE A 15 -9.67 -8.05 10.33
C PHE A 15 -9.18 -8.56 8.97
N THR A 16 -9.07 -7.64 8.03
CA THR A 16 -8.49 -7.90 6.71
C THR A 16 -7.00 -7.52 6.70
N ALA A 17 -6.11 -8.49 6.48
CA ALA A 17 -4.68 -8.23 6.36
C ALA A 17 -4.29 -7.86 4.93
N LEU A 18 -3.60 -6.72 4.78
CA LEU A 18 -2.99 -6.26 3.53
C LEU A 18 -1.50 -6.59 3.53
N ASN A 19 -1.09 -7.51 2.66
CA ASN A 19 0.27 -8.02 2.60
C ASN A 19 0.95 -7.60 1.31
N TYR A 20 2.08 -6.92 1.38
CA TYR A 20 2.91 -6.66 0.20
C TYR A 20 3.55 -7.98 -0.27
N HIS A 21 3.26 -8.37 -1.51
CA HIS A 21 3.86 -9.56 -2.12
C HIS A 21 5.18 -9.19 -2.80
N LYS A 22 6.30 -9.54 -2.17
CA LYS A 22 7.64 -9.33 -2.70
C LYS A 22 8.00 -10.47 -3.66
N TRP A 23 8.21 -10.16 -4.93
CA TRP A 23 8.65 -11.13 -5.94
C TRP A 23 9.78 -10.53 -6.77
N SER A 24 10.87 -11.27 -7.00
CA SER A 24 12.07 -10.78 -7.69
C SER A 24 11.81 -10.16 -9.07
N ILE A 25 10.72 -10.56 -9.76
CA ILE A 25 10.35 -9.97 -11.05
C ILE A 25 9.90 -8.50 -10.93
N CYS A 26 9.53 -8.03 -9.73
CA CYS A 26 9.13 -6.65 -9.49
C CYS A 26 10.26 -5.77 -8.96
N ASP A 27 11.50 -6.26 -8.92
CA ASP A 27 12.64 -5.48 -8.41
C ASP A 27 12.87 -4.21 -9.25
N SER A 28 12.65 -4.26 -10.56
CA SER A 28 12.71 -3.08 -11.44
C SER A 28 11.65 -2.04 -11.09
N ALA A 29 10.42 -2.46 -10.81
CA ALA A 29 9.34 -1.58 -10.39
C ALA A 29 9.62 -0.96 -9.02
N LEU A 30 10.24 -1.72 -8.10
CA LEU A 30 10.67 -1.23 -6.79
C LEU A 30 11.74 -0.14 -6.92
N THR A 31 12.79 -0.38 -7.73
CA THR A 31 13.82 0.64 -8.01
C THR A 31 13.19 1.92 -8.57
N CYS A 32 12.21 1.76 -9.46
CA CYS A 32 11.53 2.89 -10.08
C CYS A 32 10.65 3.68 -9.09
N GLY A 33 9.98 2.98 -8.16
CA GLY A 33 9.19 3.60 -7.09
C GLY A 33 10.06 4.36 -6.10
N ILE A 34 11.20 3.78 -5.69
CA ILE A 34 12.17 4.44 -4.80
C ILE A 34 12.68 5.74 -5.44
N ALA A 35 13.05 5.71 -6.71
CA ALA A 35 13.54 6.89 -7.43
C ALA A 35 12.49 8.02 -7.56
N ARG A 36 11.20 7.69 -7.43
CA ARG A 36 10.09 8.65 -7.46
C ARG A 36 9.49 8.92 -6.09
N GLU A 37 10.10 8.39 -5.02
CA GLU A 37 9.60 8.49 -3.65
C GLU A 37 8.13 8.07 -3.50
N THR A 38 7.68 7.13 -4.33
CA THR A 38 6.28 6.66 -4.35
C THR A 38 6.12 5.43 -3.48
N THR A 39 5.21 5.48 -2.51
CA THR A 39 4.89 4.37 -1.63
C THR A 39 3.94 3.35 -2.29
N VAL A 40 3.89 2.13 -1.75
CA VAL A 40 2.92 1.11 -2.20
C VAL A 40 1.47 1.56 -1.96
N LEU A 41 1.24 2.32 -0.89
CA LEU A 41 -0.07 2.89 -0.57
C LEU A 41 -0.56 3.83 -1.69
N GLU A 42 0.32 4.74 -2.13
CA GLU A 42 0.01 5.69 -3.21
C GLU A 42 -0.12 4.99 -4.57
N PHE A 43 0.78 4.05 -4.88
CA PHE A 43 0.74 3.28 -6.12
C PHE A 43 -0.57 2.50 -6.27
N CYS A 44 -1.12 1.97 -5.17
CA CYS A 44 -2.34 1.17 -5.18
C CYS A 44 -3.62 1.98 -4.92
N LYS A 45 -3.57 3.33 -4.94
CA LYS A 45 -4.70 4.21 -4.59
C LYS A 45 -6.03 3.76 -5.20
N ASP A 46 -6.10 3.65 -6.52
CA ASP A 46 -7.35 3.36 -7.21
C ASP A 46 -7.90 1.97 -6.85
N ALA A 47 -7.02 1.00 -6.62
CA ALA A 47 -7.41 -0.35 -6.24
C ALA A 47 -7.87 -0.43 -4.77
N LEU A 48 -7.21 0.33 -3.89
CA LEU A 48 -7.55 0.42 -2.47
C LEU A 48 -8.86 1.19 -2.26
N VAL A 49 -9.03 2.34 -2.89
CA VAL A 49 -10.27 3.13 -2.85
C VAL A 49 -11.44 2.31 -3.40
N ARG A 50 -11.24 1.57 -4.50
CA ARG A 50 -12.27 0.69 -5.05
C ARG A 50 -12.68 -0.43 -4.09
N ARG A 51 -11.75 -0.95 -3.29
CA ARG A 51 -12.02 -2.09 -2.39
C ARG A 51 -12.51 -1.67 -1.00
N PHE A 52 -11.96 -0.61 -0.44
CA PHE A 52 -12.16 -0.20 0.96
C PHE A 52 -12.83 1.17 1.12
N GLY A 53 -13.00 1.92 0.03
CA GLY A 53 -13.59 3.26 0.05
C GLY A 53 -12.56 4.38 0.20
N LEU A 54 -13.00 5.60 -0.11
CA LEU A 54 -12.16 6.80 -0.05
C LEU A 54 -11.77 7.15 1.39
N GLU A 55 -12.74 7.09 2.31
CA GLU A 55 -12.52 7.43 3.73
C GLU A 55 -11.41 6.56 4.35
N TRP A 56 -11.44 5.25 4.10
CA TRP A 56 -10.40 4.33 4.54
C TRP A 56 -9.02 4.69 3.98
N TYR A 57 -8.95 5.07 2.70
CA TYR A 57 -7.69 5.44 2.05
C TYR A 57 -7.12 6.74 2.62
N GLU A 58 -7.97 7.73 2.90
CA GLU A 58 -7.56 8.99 3.53
C GLU A 58 -7.07 8.78 4.96
N GLU A 59 -7.71 7.89 5.73
CA GLU A 59 -7.23 7.50 7.07
C GLU A 59 -5.86 6.82 6.98
N ALA A 60 -5.69 5.85 6.06
CA ALA A 60 -4.41 5.19 5.84
C ALA A 60 -3.29 6.18 5.47
N LEU A 61 -3.58 7.21 4.66
CA LEU A 61 -2.62 8.28 4.34
C LEU A 61 -2.24 9.10 5.57
N LYS A 62 -3.21 9.46 6.42
CA LYS A 62 -2.93 10.19 7.68
C LYS A 62 -2.04 9.36 8.61
N THR A 63 -2.35 8.07 8.79
CA THR A 63 -1.54 7.15 9.60
C THR A 63 -0.14 7.00 9.04
N MET A 64 0.01 6.87 7.72
CA MET A 64 1.32 6.80 7.06
C MET A 64 2.15 8.04 7.33
N LYS A 65 1.55 9.25 7.24
CA LYS A 65 2.24 10.50 7.53
C LYS A 65 2.78 10.54 8.95
N VAL A 66 1.94 10.20 9.95
CA VAL A 66 2.36 10.12 11.35
C VAL A 66 3.51 9.14 11.53
N TRP A 67 3.41 7.96 10.93
CA TRP A 67 4.46 6.93 11.01
C TRP A 67 5.80 7.38 10.39
N ILE A 68 5.76 8.11 9.27
CA ILE A 68 6.95 8.68 8.64
C ILE A 68 7.59 9.75 9.54
N ASP A 69 6.77 10.66 10.10
CA ASP A 69 7.23 11.73 10.98
C ASP A 69 7.91 11.16 12.24
N GLU A 70 7.34 10.10 12.83
CA GLU A 70 7.93 9.36 13.96
C GLU A 70 9.25 8.67 13.61
N LYS A 71 9.42 8.17 12.38
CA LYS A 71 10.65 7.49 11.95
C LYS A 71 11.80 8.44 11.63
N ASN A 72 11.49 9.69 11.31
CA ASN A 72 12.46 10.73 10.97
C ASN A 72 12.84 11.61 12.17
N SER A 73 12.20 11.41 13.31
CA SER A 73 12.50 12.07 14.60
C SER A 73 13.51 11.26 15.41
#